data_AF-T2CB84-F1
#
_entry.id   AF-T2CB84-F1
#
_cell.length_a   1.000
_cell.length_b   1.000
_cell.length_c   1.000
_cell.angle_alpha   90.00
_cell.angle_beta   90.00
_cell.angle_gamma   90.00
#
_symmetry.space_group_name_H-M   'P 1'
#
loop_
_entity.id
_entity.type
_entity.pdbx_description
1 polymer ?
#
loop_
_entity_poly.entity_id
_entity_poly.type
_entity_poly.pdbx_seq_one_letter_code
_entity_poly.pdbx_strand_id
1 'polypeptide(L)'
;MEAFLQHHFDNYSCHEPSLPPGFRFHPTDEELITYYLLKKVLDSNFSGRAIAEVDLNKCEPWELPEKAKMGEKEWYFFSLRDRKYPTG
;
A
#
# COMPACT_ATOMS: atom_id res chain seq x y z
N MET A 1 16.49 15.56 3.68
CA MET A 1 15.87 15.37 5.02
C MET A 1 14.69 14.40 4.95
N GLU A 2 13.94 14.37 3.84
CA GLU A 2 12.82 13.46 3.55
C GLU A 2 13.19 11.96 3.43
N ALA A 3 14.34 11.63 2.82
CA ALA A 3 14.72 10.24 2.56
C ALA A 3 15.05 9.41 3.82
N PHE A 4 15.38 10.06 4.94
CA PHE A 4 15.71 9.37 6.19
C PHE A 4 14.48 8.82 6.92
N LEU A 5 13.30 9.43 6.74
CA LEU A 5 12.07 8.91 7.33
C LEU A 5 11.55 7.70 6.55
N GLN A 6 11.61 7.74 5.21
CA GLN A 6 11.11 6.65 4.36
C GLN A 6 11.87 5.34 4.57
N HIS A 7 13.20 5.41 4.73
CA HIS A 7 14.02 4.21 4.95
C HIS A 7 13.78 3.55 6.32
N HIS A 8 13.25 4.29 7.30
CA HIS A 8 12.90 3.78 8.62
C HIS A 8 11.50 3.15 8.65
N PHE A 9 10.63 3.45 7.68
CA PHE A 9 9.29 2.85 7.60
C PHE A 9 9.28 1.44 7.01
N ASP A 10 10.23 1.13 6.12
CA ASP A 10 10.28 -0.17 5.41
C ASP A 10 10.94 -1.30 6.26
N ASN A 11 11.56 -0.99 7.42
CA ASN A 11 12.42 -1.95 8.18
C ASN A 11 12.00 -2.23 9.64
N TYR A 12 10.73 -2.10 10.02
CA TYR A 12 10.25 -2.59 11.32
C TYR A 12 9.12 -3.61 11.17
N SER A 13 9.42 -4.82 11.60
CA SER A 13 8.48 -5.91 11.83
C SER A 13 7.44 -5.51 12.89
N CYS A 14 6.16 -5.62 12.56
CA CYS A 14 4.97 -5.95 13.38
C CYS A 14 4.75 -5.33 14.79
N HIS A 15 5.51 -4.35 15.23
CA HIS A 15 5.24 -3.59 16.44
C HIS A 15 5.16 -2.12 16.07
N GLU A 16 3.95 -1.58 16.08
CA GLU A 16 3.62 -0.15 15.98
C GLU A 16 4.69 0.73 16.67
N PRO A 17 5.58 1.42 15.95
CA PRO A 17 5.98 2.73 16.41
C PRO A 17 4.73 3.58 16.26
N SER A 18 4.05 3.83 17.38
CA SER A 18 2.84 4.64 17.47
C SER A 18 3.10 5.96 16.77
N LEU A 19 2.53 6.13 15.59
CA LEU A 19 2.64 7.37 14.84
C LEU A 19 2.04 8.50 15.70
N PRO A 20 2.61 9.72 15.66
CA PRO A 20 2.04 10.84 16.39
C PRO A 20 0.55 11.02 16.06
N PRO A 21 -0.30 11.38 17.03
CA PRO A 21 -1.72 11.63 16.78
C PRO A 21 -1.92 12.61 15.63
N GLY A 22 -2.76 12.25 14.67
CA GLY A 22 -3.04 13.05 13.48
C GLY A 22 -2.18 12.72 12.27
N PHE A 23 -1.13 11.90 12.41
CA PHE A 23 -0.44 11.35 11.24
C PHE A 23 -1.38 10.42 10.48
N ARG A 24 -1.52 10.67 9.18
CA ARG A 24 -2.34 9.88 8.29
C ARG A 24 -1.56 9.54 7.05
N PHE A 25 -1.80 8.36 6.52
CA PHE A 25 -1.36 8.03 5.18
C PHE A 25 -2.21 8.82 4.19
N HIS A 26 -1.61 9.85 3.61
CA HIS A 26 -2.23 10.70 2.60
C HIS A 26 -1.19 11.02 1.50
N PRO A 27 -0.74 9.99 0.76
CA PRO A 27 0.26 10.17 -0.28
C PRO A 27 -0.32 10.97 -1.45
N THR A 28 0.55 11.70 -2.13
CA THR A 28 0.27 12.27 -3.45
C THR A 28 0.27 11.20 -4.54
N ASP A 29 -0.31 11.52 -5.71
CA ASP A 29 -0.30 10.63 -6.88
C ASP A 29 1.13 10.26 -7.30
N GLU A 30 2.04 11.23 -7.26
CA GLU A 30 3.46 11.01 -7.57
C GLU A 30 4.11 10.03 -6.60
N GLU A 31 3.82 10.15 -5.30
CA GLU A 31 4.36 9.23 -4.30
C GLU A 31 3.79 7.82 -4.44
N LEU A 32 2.49 7.68 -4.71
CA LEU A 32 1.87 6.39 -5.00
C LEU A 32 2.57 5.68 -6.17
N ILE A 33 2.90 6.42 -7.22
CA ILE A 33 3.57 5.87 -8.40
C ILE A 33 5.03 5.53 -8.10
N THR A 34 5.80 6.50 -7.65
CA THR A 34 7.27 6.41 -7.58
C THR A 34 7.76 5.57 -6.41
N TYR A 35 7.11 5.65 -5.24
CA TYR A 35 7.57 4.96 -4.04
C TYR A 35 6.85 3.64 -3.77
N TYR A 36 5.61 3.48 -4.21
CA TYR A 36 4.83 2.27 -3.93
C TYR A 36 4.69 1.37 -5.16
N LEU A 37 4.08 1.86 -6.24
CA LEU A 37 3.84 1.05 -7.43
C LEU A 37 5.13 0.66 -8.14
N LEU A 38 6.04 1.60 -8.37
CA LEU A 38 7.31 1.32 -9.04
C LEU A 38 8.14 0.32 -8.24
N LYS A 39 8.23 0.48 -6.90
CA LYS A 39 8.90 -0.50 -6.04
C LYS A 39 8.26 -1.88 -6.13
N LYS A 40 6.92 -1.97 -6.12
CA LYS A 40 6.18 -3.24 -6.24
C LYS A 40 6.39 -3.94 -7.59
N VAL A 41 6.57 -3.18 -8.66
CA VAL A 41 6.85 -3.72 -9.99
C VAL A 41 8.29 -4.21 -10.10
N LEU A 42 9.24 -3.48 -9.51
CA LEU A 42 10.67 -3.86 -9.52
C LEU A 42 10.97 -5.03 -8.57
N ASP A 43 10.25 -5.14 -7.46
CA ASP A 43 10.36 -6.21 -6.48
C ASP A 43 8.97 -6.75 -6.14
N SER A 44 8.67 -7.96 -6.64
CA SER A 44 7.39 -8.63 -6.36
C SER A 44 7.18 -8.92 -4.89
N ASN A 45 8.25 -9.01 -4.10
CA ASN A 45 8.21 -9.26 -2.66
C ASN A 45 8.11 -7.97 -1.84
N PHE A 46 8.13 -6.79 -2.48
CA PHE A 46 7.91 -5.53 -1.81
C PHE A 46 6.56 -5.54 -1.08
N SER A 47 6.60 -5.31 0.23
CA SER A 47 5.42 -5.16 1.07
C SER A 47 5.53 -3.87 1.86
N GLY A 48 4.80 -2.84 1.44
CA GLY A 48 4.70 -1.60 2.19
C GLY A 48 3.89 -1.77 3.49
N ARG A 49 4.14 -0.88 4.47
CA ARG A 49 3.35 -0.82 5.72
C ARG A 49 1.92 -0.33 5.47
N ALA A 50 1.72 0.61 4.56
CA ALA A 50 0.43 1.25 4.34
C ALA A 50 -0.50 0.53 3.35
N ILE A 51 0.05 -0.23 2.40
CA ILE A 51 -0.70 -0.81 1.27
C ILE A 51 -0.74 -2.34 1.40
N ALA A 52 -1.94 -2.90 1.44
CA ALA A 52 -2.18 -4.34 1.49
C ALA A 52 -2.24 -4.94 0.09
N GLU A 53 -2.01 -6.24 -0.04
CA GLU A 53 -2.29 -6.96 -1.28
C GLU A 53 -3.70 -7.53 -1.24
N VAL A 54 -4.46 -7.38 -2.33
CA VAL A 54 -5.82 -7.91 -2.42
C VAL A 54 -6.11 -8.41 -3.84
N ASP A 55 -6.89 -9.48 -3.95
CA ASP A 55 -7.50 -9.88 -5.21
C ASP A 55 -8.90 -9.29 -5.28
N LEU A 56 -9.06 -8.18 -6.01
CA LEU A 56 -10.34 -7.49 -6.17
C LEU A 56 -11.41 -8.35 -6.84
N ASN A 57 -11.05 -9.45 -7.52
CA ASN A 57 -12.04 -10.35 -8.12
C ASN A 57 -12.63 -11.35 -7.12
N LYS A 58 -12.03 -11.49 -5.94
CA LYS A 58 -12.43 -12.45 -4.90
C LYS A 58 -12.88 -11.78 -3.60
N CYS A 59 -12.90 -10.45 -3.56
CA CYS A 59 -13.25 -9.69 -2.37
C CYS A 59 -14.39 -8.74 -2.72
N GLU A 60 -15.39 -8.73 -1.86
CA GLU A 60 -16.46 -7.75 -1.98
C GLU A 60 -16.00 -6.38 -1.46
N PRO A 61 -16.53 -5.26 -1.98
CA PRO A 61 -16.08 -3.91 -1.59
C PRO A 61 -16.16 -3.64 -0.08
N TRP A 62 -17.14 -4.22 0.61
CA TRP A 62 -17.33 -4.08 2.06
C TRP A 62 -16.38 -4.90 2.91
N GLU A 63 -15.68 -5.88 2.32
CA GLU A 63 -14.64 -6.67 3.01
C GLU A 63 -13.26 -5.98 2.93
N LEU A 64 -13.10 -5.01 2.03
CA LEU A 64 -11.82 -4.31 1.83
C LEU A 64 -11.33 -3.60 3.09
N PRO A 65 -12.16 -2.87 3.86
CA PRO A 65 -11.70 -2.17 5.07
C PRO A 65 -11.02 -3.09 6.07
N GLU A 66 -11.52 -4.33 6.24
CA GLU A 66 -10.93 -5.32 7.16
C GLU A 66 -9.59 -5.86 6.68
N LYS A 67 -9.33 -5.81 5.36
CA LYS A 67 -8.09 -6.29 4.74
C LYS A 67 -7.02 -5.19 4.62
N ALA A 68 -7.38 -3.94 4.90
CA ALA A 68 -6.45 -2.82 4.81
C ALA A 68 -5.43 -2.86 5.95
N LYS A 69 -4.18 -2.51 5.65
CA LYS A 69 -3.13 -2.36 6.68
C LYS A 69 -3.20 -1.01 7.41
N MET A 70 -3.74 0.01 6.75
CA MET A 70 -3.83 1.38 7.26
C MET A 70 -4.96 2.13 6.56
N GLY A 71 -5.49 3.17 7.21
CA GLY A 71 -6.51 4.05 6.65
C GLY A 71 -7.84 3.96 7.42
N GLU A 72 -8.50 5.11 7.57
CA GLU A 72 -9.80 5.21 8.26
C GLU A 72 -10.95 5.46 7.29
N LYS A 73 -10.74 6.35 6.31
CA LYS A 73 -11.74 6.75 5.30
C LYS A 73 -11.41 6.28 3.90
N GLU A 74 -10.12 6.06 3.66
CA GLU A 74 -9.55 5.69 2.37
C GLU A 74 -8.56 4.55 2.62
N TRP A 75 -8.58 3.56 1.74
CA TRP A 75 -7.73 2.38 1.84
C TRP A 75 -7.05 2.13 0.50
N TYR A 76 -5.80 1.70 0.57
CA TYR A 76 -4.95 1.49 -0.60
C TYR A 76 -4.57 0.03 -0.70
N PHE A 77 -4.69 -0.53 -1.89
CA PHE A 77 -4.37 -1.93 -2.15
C PHE A 77 -3.55 -2.09 -3.42
N PHE A 78 -2.59 -3.01 -3.39
CA PHE A 78 -2.05 -3.63 -4.59
C PHE A 78 -3.06 -4.66 -5.06
N SER A 79 -3.74 -4.37 -6.17
CA SER A 79 -4.52 -5.37 -6.89
C SER A 79 -3.62 -6.14 -7.83
N LEU A 80 -3.84 -7.45 -7.91
CA LEU A 80 -3.35 -8.22 -9.04
C LEU A 80 -3.98 -7.62 -10.31
N ARG A 81 -3.12 -7.20 -11.25
CA ARG A 81 -3.60 -6.78 -12.56
C ARG A 81 -4.03 -8.02 -13.30
N ASP A 82 -5.31 -8.34 -13.20
CA ASP A 82 -5.88 -9.34 -14.09
C ASP A 82 -5.70 -8.82 -15.52
N ARG A 83 -5.14 -9.67 -16.39
CA ARG A 83 -5.14 -9.39 -17.83
C ARG A 83 -6.57 -9.61 -18.31
N LYS A 84 -7.45 -8.67 -18.00
CA LYS A 84 -8.88 -8.78 -18.30
C LYS A 84 -9.16 -8.84 -19.80
N TYR A 85 -8.13 -8.66 -20.66
CA TYR A 85 -8.15 -9.05 -22.07
C TYR A 85 -6.74 -9.52 -22.51
N PRO A 86 -6.55 -10.80 -22.91
CA PRO A 86 -5.29 -11.29 -23.49
C PRO A 86 -5.00 -10.83 -24.92
N THR A 87 -5.98 -10.24 -25.61
CA THR A 87 -5.90 -9.96 -27.05
C THR A 87 -6.66 -8.69 -27.40
N GLY A 88 -5.93 -7.66 -27.80
CA GLY A 88 -6.36 -6.73 -28.83
C GLY A 88 -5.63 -7.09 -30.11
#